data_AF-A0A959TF81-F1
#
_entry.id   AF-A0A959TF81-F1
#
_cell.length_a   1.000
_cell.length_b   1.000
_cell.length_c   1.000
_cell.angle_alpha   90.00
_cell.angle_beta   90.00
_cell.angle_gamma   90.00
#
_symmetry.space_group_name_H-M   'P 1'
#
loop_
_entity.id
_entity.type
_entity.pdbx_description
1 polymer ?
#
loop_
_entity_poly.entity_id
_entity_poly.type
_entity_poly.pdbx_seq_one_letter_code
_entity_poly.pdbx_strand_id
1 'polypeptide(L)'
;MRTLPFLAGTALLTLPLISFGQCPPGEVEVTIAATTDNYGYEVYWELLPSGNACGNGTLFSGGNNAVGCNGAGAQNQTPGGYLNNTTYTEGPWCLTLGAS
;
A
#
# COMPACT_ATOMS: atom_id res chain seq x y z
N MET A 1 -60.63 7.08 -37.30
CA MET A 1 -59.43 7.74 -36.73
C MET A 1 -59.17 7.12 -35.38
N ARG A 2 -58.06 6.38 -35.22
CA ARG A 2 -57.68 5.69 -33.98
C ARG A 2 -56.25 6.07 -33.67
N THR A 3 -56.04 6.90 -32.66
CA THR A 3 -54.71 7.33 -32.20
C THR A 3 -54.11 6.21 -31.34
N LEU A 4 -52.92 5.73 -31.71
CA LEU A 4 -52.13 4.78 -30.93
C LEU A 4 -51.14 5.57 -30.05
N PRO A 5 -51.04 5.32 -28.74
CA PRO A 5 -50.10 6.04 -27.89
C PRO A 5 -48.68 5.47 -28.07
N PHE A 6 -47.71 6.37 -28.27
CA PHE A 6 -46.29 6.07 -28.24
C PHE A 6 -45.88 5.60 -26.84
N LEU A 7 -45.59 4.32 -26.67
CA LEU A 7 -44.89 3.80 -25.49
C LEU A 7 -43.40 4.13 -25.65
N ALA A 8 -42.94 5.14 -24.91
CA ALA A 8 -41.52 5.43 -24.74
C ALA A 8 -40.88 4.27 -23.94
N GLY A 9 -40.21 3.36 -24.65
CA GLY A 9 -39.48 2.25 -24.03
C GLY A 9 -38.27 2.77 -23.26
N THR A 10 -38.29 2.63 -21.93
CA THR A 10 -37.13 2.82 -21.06
C THR A 10 -36.13 1.68 -21.30
N ALA A 11 -35.05 1.95 -22.02
CA ALA A 11 -33.91 1.04 -22.11
C ALA A 11 -33.16 1.05 -20.77
N LEU A 12 -33.33 -0.01 -19.98
CA LEU A 12 -32.60 -0.21 -18.73
C LEU A 12 -31.17 -0.67 -19.08
N LEU A 13 -30.21 0.26 -19.07
CA LEU A 13 -28.79 -0.04 -19.25
C LEU A 13 -28.27 -0.81 -18.01
N THR A 14 -28.09 -2.13 -18.13
CA THR A 14 -27.37 -2.90 -17.10
C THR A 14 -25.87 -2.73 -17.34
N LEU A 15 -25.25 -1.77 -16.64
CA LEU A 15 -23.79 -1.65 -16.58
C LEU A 15 -23.20 -2.90 -15.87
N PRO A 16 -22.30 -3.68 -16.49
CA PRO A 16 -21.57 -4.70 -15.76
C PRO A 16 -20.59 -4.01 -14.80
N LEU A 17 -20.80 -4.19 -13.50
CA LEU A 17 -19.82 -3.83 -12.48
C LEU A 17 -18.70 -4.87 -12.49
N ILE A 18 -17.81 -4.80 -13.48
CA ILE A 18 -16.56 -5.56 -13.42
C ILE A 18 -15.65 -4.80 -12.46
N SER A 19 -15.64 -5.22 -11.20
CA SER A 19 -14.64 -4.78 -10.22
C SER A 19 -13.37 -5.58 -10.49
N PHE A 20 -12.38 -4.95 -11.12
CA PHE A 20 -11.01 -5.45 -11.05
C PHE A 20 -10.50 -5.11 -9.65
N GLY A 21 -10.02 -6.12 -8.91
CA GLY A 21 -9.10 -5.82 -7.80
C GLY A 21 -7.95 -4.99 -8.35
N GLN A 22 -7.40 -4.08 -7.55
CA GLN A 22 -6.25 -3.26 -7.98
C GLN A 22 -5.02 -4.12 -8.33
N CYS A 23 -5.06 -5.42 -7.98
CA CYS A 23 -4.04 -6.41 -8.25
C CYS A 23 -4.59 -7.63 -9.03
N PRO A 24 -3.73 -8.32 -9.81
CA PRO A 24 -4.02 -9.60 -10.45
C PRO A 24 -4.59 -10.65 -9.49
N PRO A 25 -5.33 -11.67 -9.99
CA PRO A 25 -5.75 -12.80 -9.18
C PRO A 25 -4.58 -13.48 -8.47
N GLY A 26 -4.73 -13.73 -7.17
CA GLY A 26 -3.68 -14.31 -6.33
C GLY A 26 -2.78 -13.28 -5.65
N GLU A 27 -2.99 -11.99 -5.90
CA GLU A 27 -2.26 -10.89 -5.26
C GLU A 27 -3.21 -10.00 -4.43
N VAL A 28 -2.64 -9.28 -3.47
CA VAL A 28 -3.34 -8.29 -2.65
C VAL A 28 -2.59 -6.97 -2.67
N GLU A 29 -3.34 -5.87 -2.72
CA GLU A 29 -2.76 -4.54 -2.60
C GLU A 29 -2.31 -4.28 -1.16
N VAL A 30 -1.07 -3.84 -0.98
CA VAL A 30 -0.52 -3.42 0.30
C VAL A 30 -0.06 -1.97 0.20
N THR A 31 -0.53 -1.16 1.15
CA THR A 31 -0.13 0.22 1.36
C THR A 31 0.29 0.38 2.82
N ILE A 32 1.36 1.13 3.08
CA ILE A 32 1.81 1.46 4.43
C ILE A 32 1.70 2.98 4.62
N ALA A 33 0.99 3.38 5.66
CA ALA A 33 0.97 4.77 6.12
C ALA A 33 1.93 4.91 7.30
N ALA A 34 3.06 5.57 7.08
CA ALA A 34 4.06 5.84 8.11
C ALA A 34 3.90 7.29 8.60
N THR A 35 3.39 7.47 9.82
CA THR A 35 3.32 8.77 10.48
C THR A 35 4.45 8.88 11.49
N THR A 36 5.28 9.90 11.32
CA THR A 36 6.45 10.16 12.18
C THR A 36 6.13 11.18 13.27
N ASP A 37 6.89 11.14 14.36
CA ASP A 37 6.90 12.16 15.40
C ASP A 37 8.05 13.17 15.14
N ASN A 38 8.56 13.82 16.19
CA ASN A 38 9.69 14.74 16.10
C ASN A 38 11.03 14.11 15.71
N TYR A 39 11.11 12.80 15.52
CA TYR A 39 12.33 12.05 15.20
C TYR A 39 12.11 11.12 14.00
N GLY A 40 11.50 11.62 12.93
CA GLY A 40 11.18 10.81 11.74
C GLY A 40 12.38 10.15 11.07
N TYR A 41 13.56 10.77 11.19
CA TYR A 41 14.81 10.25 10.64
C TYR A 41 15.35 9.02 11.38
N GLU A 42 14.76 8.63 12.51
CA GLU A 42 15.07 7.40 13.25
C GLU A 42 14.24 6.20 12.80
N VAL A 43 13.24 6.41 11.94
CA VAL A 43 12.34 5.35 11.49
C VAL A 43 13.02 4.50 10.43
N TYR A 44 12.97 3.18 10.61
CA TYR A 44 13.26 2.21 9.58
C TYR A 44 12.27 1.05 9.70
N TRP A 45 11.78 0.56 8.57
CA TRP A 45 10.91 -0.60 8.52
C TRP A 45 11.21 -1.43 7.27
N GLU A 46 10.92 -2.72 7.36
CA GLU A 46 10.93 -3.63 6.22
C GLU A 46 9.60 -4.40 6.15
N LEU A 47 9.07 -4.56 4.96
CA LEU A 47 8.03 -5.52 4.67
C LEU A 47 8.69 -6.81 4.22
N LEU A 48 8.45 -7.87 4.99
CA LEU A 48 9.12 -9.16 4.88
C LEU A 48 8.10 -10.28 4.70
N PRO A 49 8.47 -11.38 4.02
CA PRO A 49 7.72 -12.62 4.10
C PRO A 49 7.58 -13.10 5.55
N SER A 50 6.48 -13.78 5.84
CA SER A 50 6.20 -14.27 7.19
C SER A 50 7.29 -15.24 7.65
N GLY A 51 7.86 -15.00 8.84
CA GLY A 51 8.91 -15.82 9.42
C GLY A 51 10.33 -15.35 9.14
N ASN A 52 10.52 -14.40 8.22
CA ASN A 52 11.83 -13.81 7.98
C ASN A 52 12.21 -12.81 9.08
N ALA A 53 13.49 -12.83 9.44
CA ALA A 53 14.10 -11.78 10.25
C ALA A 53 14.43 -10.56 9.38
N CYS A 54 14.55 -9.40 10.03
CA CYS A 54 14.99 -8.18 9.36
C CYS A 54 16.33 -8.39 8.62
N GLY A 55 16.43 -7.85 7.41
CA GLY A 55 17.58 -7.98 6.51
C GLY A 55 17.59 -9.29 5.72
N ASN A 56 16.55 -10.12 5.82
CA ASN A 56 16.44 -11.37 5.07
C ASN A 56 15.17 -11.40 4.22
N GLY A 57 15.31 -11.28 2.89
CA GLY A 57 14.18 -11.34 1.97
C GLY A 57 13.27 -10.12 2.00
N THR A 58 13.82 -8.93 2.26
CA THR A 58 13.12 -7.63 2.22
C THR A 58 12.40 -7.44 0.88
N LEU A 59 11.07 -7.30 0.93
CA LEU A 59 10.26 -6.96 -0.24
C LEU A 59 10.31 -5.46 -0.50
N PHE A 60 10.08 -4.68 0.56
CA PHE A 60 10.17 -3.23 0.56
C PHE A 60 10.72 -2.74 1.89
N SER A 61 11.31 -1.55 1.89
CA SER A 61 11.77 -0.88 3.11
C SER A 61 11.54 0.62 2.99
N GLY A 62 11.37 1.30 4.11
CA GLY A 62 11.21 2.75 4.15
C GLY A 62 11.89 3.40 5.34
N GLY A 63 11.94 4.74 5.31
CA GLY A 63 12.62 5.54 6.32
C GLY A 63 14.13 5.68 6.07
N ASN A 64 14.93 5.49 7.12
CA ASN A 64 16.37 5.73 7.11
C ASN A 64 17.18 4.43 7.13
N ASN A 65 17.80 4.07 6.01
CA ASN A 65 18.63 2.88 5.88
C ASN A 65 19.86 2.86 6.81
N ALA A 66 20.32 4.01 7.32
CA ALA A 66 21.42 4.04 8.28
C ALA A 66 21.03 3.46 9.64
N VAL A 67 19.75 3.57 10.01
CA VAL A 67 19.18 2.95 11.22
C VAL A 67 19.14 1.44 11.04
N GLY A 68 18.54 0.99 9.93
CA GLY A 68 18.48 -0.43 9.56
C GLY A 68 17.84 -1.32 10.64
N CYS A 69 18.09 -2.62 10.52
CA CYS A 69 17.52 -3.64 11.41
C CYS A 69 17.94 -3.55 12.88
N ASN A 70 19.00 -2.80 13.19
CA ASN A 70 19.42 -2.56 14.56
C ASN A 70 18.51 -1.55 15.28
N GLY A 71 17.68 -0.82 14.52
CA GLY A 71 16.73 0.15 15.03
C GLY A 71 17.39 1.41 15.61
N ALA A 72 16.56 2.38 15.96
CA ALA A 72 16.97 3.68 16.50
C ALA A 72 17.79 3.58 17.80
N GLY A 73 17.65 2.48 18.55
CA GLY A 73 18.41 2.22 19.77
C GLY A 73 19.93 2.11 19.55
N ALA A 74 20.37 1.79 18.33
CA ALA A 74 21.79 1.79 17.97
C ALA A 74 22.38 3.21 17.83
N GLN A 75 21.51 4.24 17.84
CA GLN A 75 21.86 5.66 17.68
C GLN A 75 22.63 5.97 16.39
N ASN A 76 22.55 5.09 15.39
CA ASN A 76 23.14 5.26 14.07
C ASN A 76 22.17 5.99 13.12
N GLN A 77 21.60 7.09 13.59
CA GLN A 77 20.59 7.88 12.88
C GLN A 77 21.21 9.11 12.24
N THR A 78 22.14 8.88 11.30
CA THR A 78 22.64 9.97 10.44
C THR A 78 21.45 10.66 9.76
N PRO A 79 21.41 12.01 9.68
CA PRO A 79 20.27 12.71 9.10
C PRO A 79 19.90 12.18 7.71
N GLY A 80 18.64 11.76 7.53
CA GLY A 80 18.14 11.13 6.30
C GLY A 80 16.79 10.43 6.53
N GLY A 81 16.21 9.86 5.47
CA GLY A 81 14.94 9.16 5.55
C GLY A 81 13.73 10.10 5.67
N TYR A 82 12.82 9.78 6.60
CA TYR A 82 11.58 10.53 6.77
C TYR A 82 11.76 11.82 7.57
N LEU A 83 10.97 12.83 7.22
CA LEU A 83 10.87 14.10 7.94
C LEU A 83 10.08 13.92 9.24
N ASN A 84 10.19 14.91 10.12
CA ASN A 84 9.46 14.97 11.37
C ASN A 84 7.98 15.34 11.15
N ASN A 85 7.10 14.80 12.00
CA ASN A 85 5.67 15.13 12.06
C ASN A 85 4.97 15.06 10.69
N THR A 86 5.36 14.09 9.88
CA THR A 86 4.90 13.94 8.49
C THR A 86 4.34 12.55 8.28
N THR A 87 3.31 12.43 7.45
CA THR A 87 2.76 11.14 7.02
C THR A 87 3.25 10.82 5.61
N TYR A 88 3.82 9.63 5.45
CA TYR A 88 4.23 9.05 4.18
C TYR A 88 3.27 7.92 3.81
N THR A 89 2.87 7.88 2.53
CA THR A 89 2.11 6.77 1.96
C THR A 89 3.05 6.00 1.05
N GLU A 90 3.36 4.76 1.43
CA GLU A 90 4.25 3.86 0.73
C GLU A 90 3.45 2.76 0.03
N GLY A 91 3.90 2.37 -1.15
CA GLY A 91 3.12 1.57 -2.09
C GLY A 91 2.25 2.44 -3.00
N PRO A 92 1.12 1.92 -3.52
CA PRO A 92 0.61 0.56 -3.33
C PRO A 92 1.46 -0.49 -4.07
N TRP A 93 1.54 -1.69 -3.50
CA TRP A 93 2.17 -2.84 -4.17
C TRP A 93 1.18 -4.00 -4.25
N CYS A 94 1.25 -4.75 -5.35
CA CYS A 94 0.55 -6.02 -5.48
C CYS A 94 1.46 -7.16 -5.03
N LEU A 95 1.09 -7.80 -3.92
CA LEU A 95 1.88 -8.87 -3.30
C LEU A 95 1.16 -10.21 -3.39
N THR A 96 1.88 -11.24 -3.78
CA THR A 96 1.34 -12.61 -3.85
C THR A 96 0.89 -13.09 -2.47
N LEU A 97 -0.35 -13.56 -2.39
CA LEU A 97 -0.91 -14.12 -1.17
C LEU A 97 -0.16 -15.41 -0.77
N GLY A 98 0.25 -15.49 0.49
CA GLY A 98 0.86 -16.70 1.05
C GLY A 98 2.29 -17.00 0.60
N ALA A 99 2.96 -16.06 -0.08
CA ALA A 99 4.40 -16.15 -0.31
C ALA A 99 5.15 -15.98 1.03
N SER A 100 5.79 -17.06 1.49
CA SER A 100 6.64 -17.12 2.68
C SER A 100 8.09 -17.34 2.28
#